data_AF-A0A6I0KFI0-F1
#
_entry.id   AF-A0A6I0KFI0-F1
#
_cell.length_a   1.000
_cell.length_b   1.000
_cell.length_c   1.000
_cell.angle_alpha   90.00
_cell.angle_beta   90.00
_cell.angle_gamma   90.00
#
_symmetry.space_group_name_H-M   'P 1'
#
loop_
_entity.id
_entity.type
_entity.pdbx_description
1 polymer ?
#
loop_
_entity_poly.entity_id
_entity_poly.type
_entity_poly.pdbx_seq_one_letter_code
_entity_poly.pdbx_strand_id
1 'polypeptide(L)'
;MKHLFKFSLCALAFAMSANNGFAQSGETGLKDAYKDYFSIGVAVNMRNIANPEQIAIIKKDFNSITAENDMKPQPPEPAYGQFNWENADKIANFCRSNGIKLRGHCLMWHAQIGEWMYKDEKGDFVSKEKLFQNMKHHITAIVERYKDVIYAWDVVNEAISDGGWQGGRRGMGEQPSPYRNSPLYQIAGDEFIKKAFIYAREADPNV
;
A
#
# COMPACT_ATOMS: atom_id res chain seq x y z
N MET A 1 -72.96 22.49 -60.24
CA MET A 1 -72.09 22.43 -59.04
C MET A 1 -70.74 21.92 -59.48
N LYS A 2 -69.71 22.75 -59.31
CA LYS A 2 -68.35 22.56 -59.79
C LYS A 2 -67.53 21.75 -58.79
N HIS A 3 -66.89 20.72 -59.30
CA HIS A 3 -65.50 20.30 -59.08
C HIS A 3 -64.97 19.75 -57.72
N LEU A 4 -64.09 18.76 -57.94
CA LEU A 4 -62.78 18.51 -57.30
C LEU A 4 -62.70 17.43 -56.21
N PHE A 5 -62.32 16.24 -56.69
CA PHE A 5 -61.46 15.25 -56.02
C PHE A 5 -60.36 15.91 -55.17
N LYS A 6 -60.17 15.43 -53.95
CA LYS A 6 -58.92 15.60 -53.20
C LYS A 6 -58.36 14.24 -52.80
N PHE A 7 -57.13 14.02 -53.26
CA PHE A 7 -56.23 12.92 -52.95
C PHE A 7 -56.01 12.79 -51.43
N SER A 8 -56.06 11.56 -50.91
CA SER A 8 -55.51 11.24 -49.59
C SER A 8 -53.98 11.17 -49.70
N LEU A 9 -53.32 12.09 -49.00
CA LEU A 9 -51.87 12.09 -48.81
C LEU A 9 -51.55 11.13 -47.65
N CYS A 10 -51.08 9.92 -47.96
CA CYS A 10 -50.49 9.03 -46.95
C CYS A 10 -49.11 9.57 -46.57
N ALA A 11 -49.04 10.32 -45.48
CA ALA A 11 -47.77 10.64 -44.83
C ALA A 11 -47.34 9.42 -43.98
N LEU A 12 -46.40 8.63 -44.49
CA LEU A 12 -45.68 7.67 -43.65
C LEU A 12 -44.79 8.45 -42.67
N ALA A 13 -45.20 8.52 -41.42
CA ALA A 13 -44.34 8.98 -40.34
C ALA A 13 -43.28 7.89 -40.08
N PHE A 14 -42.02 8.20 -40.38
CA PHE A 14 -40.88 7.43 -39.89
C PHE A 14 -40.83 7.59 -38.37
N ALA A 15 -41.25 6.57 -37.63
CA ALA A 15 -40.99 6.49 -36.21
C ALA A 15 -39.47 6.27 -36.04
N MET A 16 -38.72 7.33 -35.75
CA MET A 16 -37.39 7.18 -35.18
C MET A 16 -37.56 6.56 -33.80
N SER A 17 -37.37 5.25 -33.71
CA SER A 17 -37.08 4.59 -32.45
C SER A 17 -35.78 5.20 -31.93
N ALA A 18 -35.88 6.10 -30.96
CA ALA A 18 -34.74 6.48 -30.15
C ALA A 18 -34.20 5.19 -29.55
N ASN A 19 -33.04 4.74 -30.05
CA ASN A 19 -32.18 3.86 -29.27
C ASN A 19 -31.96 4.61 -27.97
N ASN A 20 -32.63 4.16 -26.91
CA ASN A 20 -32.15 4.38 -25.55
C ASN A 20 -30.81 3.66 -25.50
N GLY A 21 -29.76 4.35 -25.95
CA GLY A 21 -28.39 3.98 -25.68
C GLY A 21 -28.33 3.70 -24.19
N PHE A 22 -27.78 2.53 -23.85
CA PHE A 22 -27.56 2.08 -22.50
C PHE A 22 -27.35 3.29 -21.59
N ALA A 23 -28.32 3.53 -20.70
CA ALA A 23 -28.12 4.46 -19.61
C ALA A 23 -26.87 3.97 -18.90
N GLN A 24 -25.77 4.71 -19.04
CA GLN A 24 -24.55 4.48 -18.31
C GLN A 24 -24.94 4.67 -16.84
N SER A 25 -25.21 3.54 -16.18
CA SER A 25 -25.61 3.50 -14.77
C SER A 25 -24.63 4.34 -13.97
N GLY A 26 -25.16 5.18 -13.07
CA GLY A 26 -24.43 6.19 -12.29
C GLY A 26 -22.98 5.81 -11.99
N GLU A 27 -22.07 6.69 -12.40
CA GLU A 27 -20.62 6.54 -12.46
C GLU A 27 -20.02 5.50 -11.50
N THR A 28 -19.88 4.25 -11.97
CA THR A 28 -19.19 3.19 -11.24
C THR A 28 -17.70 3.52 -11.11
N GLY A 29 -17.17 3.62 -9.90
CA GLY A 29 -15.72 3.75 -9.68
C GLY A 29 -14.99 2.43 -9.93
N LEU A 30 -13.65 2.46 -9.99
CA LEU A 30 -12.84 1.25 -10.23
C LEU A 30 -13.18 0.12 -9.24
N LYS A 31 -13.29 0.42 -7.93
CA LYS A 31 -13.69 -0.55 -6.90
C LYS A 31 -15.05 -1.20 -7.14
N ASP A 32 -15.99 -0.49 -7.78
CA ASP A 32 -17.34 -1.01 -8.02
C ASP A 32 -17.33 -1.97 -9.21
N ALA A 33 -16.54 -1.64 -10.24
CA ALA A 33 -16.33 -2.50 -11.40
C ALA A 33 -15.66 -3.84 -11.04
N TYR A 34 -14.80 -3.86 -10.01
CA TYR A 34 -14.05 -5.03 -9.56
C TYR A 34 -14.55 -5.66 -8.26
N LYS A 35 -15.73 -5.25 -7.77
CA LYS A 35 -16.23 -5.65 -6.44
C LYS A 35 -16.31 -7.17 -6.21
N ASP A 36 -16.57 -7.94 -7.27
CA ASP A 36 -16.74 -9.40 -7.24
C ASP A 36 -15.41 -10.14 -7.52
N TYR A 37 -14.29 -9.41 -7.69
CA TYR A 37 -12.98 -9.96 -8.03
C TYR A 37 -11.96 -9.74 -6.91
N PHE A 38 -11.65 -8.49 -6.60
CA PHE A 38 -10.64 -8.11 -5.60
C PHE A 38 -10.73 -6.62 -5.24
N SER A 39 -10.09 -6.24 -4.12
CA SER A 39 -9.95 -4.84 -3.74
C SER A 39 -9.11 -4.04 -4.73
N ILE A 40 -9.51 -2.80 -4.97
CA ILE A 40 -8.76 -1.84 -5.78
C ILE A 40 -8.09 -0.84 -4.83
N GLY A 41 -6.75 -0.84 -4.85
CA GLY A 41 -5.90 -0.10 -3.93
C GLY A 41 -5.15 1.05 -4.57
N VAL A 42 -4.76 2.03 -3.76
CA VAL A 42 -3.90 3.16 -4.16
C VAL A 42 -2.93 3.50 -3.04
N ALA A 43 -1.67 3.82 -3.39
CA ALA A 43 -0.72 4.39 -2.45
C ALA A 43 -0.97 5.90 -2.31
N VAL A 44 -0.95 6.42 -1.07
CA VAL A 44 -1.24 7.83 -0.80
C VAL A 44 -0.14 8.46 0.06
N ASN A 45 0.05 9.76 -0.13
CA ASN A 45 0.80 10.65 0.75
C ASN A 45 -0.11 11.74 1.33
N MET A 46 0.46 12.61 2.18
CA MET A 46 -0.29 13.69 2.85
C MET A 46 -1.07 14.61 1.90
N ARG A 47 -0.55 14.87 0.69
CA ARG A 47 -1.25 15.73 -0.28
C ARG A 47 -2.53 15.08 -0.75
N ASN A 48 -2.51 13.78 -1.00
CA ASN A 48 -3.67 13.05 -1.50
C ASN A 48 -4.83 13.03 -0.49
N ILE A 49 -4.52 12.97 0.81
CA ILE A 49 -5.53 12.97 1.88
C ILE A 49 -5.88 14.35 2.43
N ALA A 50 -5.31 15.43 1.87
CA ALA A 50 -5.59 16.82 2.26
C ALA A 50 -6.27 17.64 1.15
N ASN A 51 -6.08 17.26 -0.12
CA ASN A 51 -6.69 17.95 -1.26
C ASN A 51 -8.09 17.39 -1.56
N PRO A 52 -9.16 18.21 -1.55
CA PRO A 52 -10.53 17.73 -1.76
C PRO A 52 -10.78 17.00 -3.09
N GLU A 53 -10.15 17.43 -4.18
CA GLU A 53 -10.30 16.79 -5.50
C GLU A 53 -9.66 15.39 -5.51
N GLN A 54 -8.48 15.26 -4.89
CA GLN A 54 -7.81 13.96 -4.78
C GLN A 54 -8.54 13.01 -3.83
N ILE A 55 -9.09 13.53 -2.71
CA ILE A 55 -9.95 12.76 -1.82
C ILE A 55 -11.19 12.24 -2.57
N ALA A 56 -11.80 13.07 -3.43
CA ALA A 56 -12.97 12.66 -4.21
C ALA A 56 -12.63 11.48 -5.14
N ILE A 57 -11.49 11.52 -5.82
CA ILE A 57 -10.99 10.41 -6.64
C ILE A 57 -10.76 9.16 -5.77
N ILE A 58 -10.07 9.31 -4.62
CA ILE A 58 -9.79 8.18 -3.72
C ILE A 58 -11.09 7.48 -3.30
N LYS A 59 -12.08 8.27 -2.85
CA LYS A 59 -13.36 7.77 -2.37
C LYS A 59 -14.23 7.19 -3.48
N LYS A 60 -14.07 7.65 -4.72
CA LYS A 60 -14.78 7.09 -5.88
C LYS A 60 -14.18 5.75 -6.28
N ASP A 61 -12.86 5.66 -6.41
CA ASP A 61 -12.23 4.56 -7.14
C ASP A 61 -11.64 3.45 -6.27
N PHE A 62 -11.32 3.69 -4.99
CA PHE A 62 -10.52 2.76 -4.19
C PHE A 62 -11.21 2.33 -2.88
N ASN A 63 -10.97 1.07 -2.49
CA ASN A 63 -11.44 0.46 -1.24
C ASN A 63 -10.30 -0.14 -0.40
N SER A 64 -9.06 0.09 -0.82
CA SER A 64 -7.84 -0.17 -0.05
C SER A 64 -6.87 0.98 -0.23
N ILE A 65 -6.13 1.33 0.82
CA ILE A 65 -5.07 2.33 0.78
C ILE A 65 -3.76 1.71 1.28
N THR A 66 -2.64 2.23 0.80
CA THR A 66 -1.30 2.00 1.36
C THR A 66 -0.67 3.35 1.64
N ALA A 67 0.00 3.54 2.78
CA ALA A 67 0.83 4.73 2.97
C ALA A 67 2.08 4.63 2.08
N GLU A 68 2.29 5.61 1.18
CA GLU A 68 3.39 5.57 0.20
C GLU A 68 4.76 5.56 0.89
N ASN A 69 4.90 6.34 1.97
CA ASN A 69 6.15 6.45 2.73
C ASN A 69 5.94 6.43 4.25
N ASP A 70 4.85 7.00 4.76
CA ASP A 70 4.71 7.33 6.19
C ASP A 70 4.60 6.13 7.14
N MET A 71 4.55 4.90 6.63
CA MET A 71 4.59 3.65 7.42
C MET A 71 5.81 2.75 7.10
N LYS A 72 6.78 3.25 6.33
CA LYS A 72 8.09 2.59 6.16
C LYS A 72 8.85 2.60 7.50
N PRO A 73 9.93 1.84 7.70
CA PRO A 73 10.53 1.74 9.04
C PRO A 73 11.08 3.06 9.60
N GLN A 74 11.71 3.90 8.77
CA GLN A 74 12.35 5.15 9.23
C GLN A 74 11.36 6.26 9.63
N PRO A 75 10.31 6.60 8.85
CA PRO A 75 9.43 7.71 9.21
C PRO A 75 8.74 7.63 10.59
N PRO A 76 8.15 6.49 11.01
CA PRO A 76 7.53 6.35 12.31
C PRO A 76 8.54 6.14 13.43
N GLU A 77 9.77 5.69 13.17
CA GLU A 77 10.81 5.51 14.21
C GLU A 77 12.21 5.94 13.72
N PRO A 78 12.47 7.24 13.58
CA PRO A 78 13.76 7.75 13.08
C PRO A 78 14.94 7.44 14.00
N ALA A 79 14.70 7.28 15.31
CA ALA A 79 15.67 6.88 16.32
C ALA A 79 15.01 5.89 17.31
N TYR A 80 15.80 5.01 17.94
CA TYR A 80 15.30 3.99 18.87
C TYR A 80 14.30 4.56 19.88
N GLY A 81 13.06 4.06 19.87
CA GLY A 81 11.98 4.46 20.77
C GLY A 81 11.45 5.88 20.58
N GLN A 82 12.00 6.67 19.65
CA GLN A 82 11.53 8.03 19.33
C GLN A 82 10.53 7.96 18.19
N PHE A 83 9.30 7.58 18.51
CA PHE A 83 8.28 7.41 17.48
C PHE A 83 7.68 8.74 17.01
N ASN A 84 7.48 8.86 15.70
CA ASN A 84 6.72 9.93 15.06
C ASN A 84 5.48 9.36 14.33
N TRP A 85 4.35 9.33 15.03
CA TRP A 85 3.11 8.77 14.48
C TRP A 85 2.30 9.74 13.61
N GLU A 86 2.72 11.00 13.47
CA GLU A 86 1.85 12.07 12.99
C GLU A 86 1.22 11.77 11.62
N ASN A 87 2.04 11.45 10.62
CA ASN A 87 1.55 11.23 9.27
C ASN A 87 0.86 9.87 9.11
N ALA A 88 1.42 8.82 9.71
CA ALA A 88 0.82 7.49 9.72
C ALA A 88 -0.58 7.51 10.36
N ASP A 89 -0.77 8.26 11.46
CA ASP A 89 -2.06 8.46 12.09
C ASP A 89 -3.04 9.23 11.19
N LYS A 90 -2.59 10.26 10.48
CA LYS A 90 -3.45 10.99 9.52
C LYS A 90 -3.99 10.07 8.42
N ILE A 91 -3.15 9.20 7.85
CA ILE A 91 -3.58 8.21 6.85
C ILE A 91 -4.50 7.16 7.47
N ALA A 92 -4.14 6.61 8.63
CA ALA A 92 -4.97 5.64 9.34
C ALA A 92 -6.36 6.21 9.69
N ASN A 93 -6.42 7.46 10.17
CA ASN A 93 -7.66 8.14 10.50
C ASN A 93 -8.49 8.45 9.24
N PHE A 94 -7.86 8.80 8.12
CA PHE A 94 -8.55 8.92 6.84
C PHE A 94 -9.23 7.60 6.45
N CYS A 95 -8.52 6.47 6.58
CA CYS A 95 -9.03 5.14 6.29
C CYS A 95 -10.22 4.78 7.21
N ARG A 96 -10.04 4.92 8.54
CA ARG A 96 -11.08 4.72 9.56
C ARG A 96 -12.35 5.52 9.26
N SER A 97 -12.20 6.81 8.96
CA SER A 97 -13.33 7.74 8.79
C SER A 97 -14.12 7.50 7.50
N ASN A 98 -13.53 6.81 6.52
CA ASN A 98 -14.17 6.52 5.23
C ASN A 98 -14.49 5.03 5.04
N GLY A 99 -14.26 4.18 6.04
CA GLY A 99 -14.46 2.73 5.93
C GLY A 99 -13.57 2.07 4.87
N ILE A 100 -12.38 2.62 4.64
CA ILE A 100 -11.40 2.10 3.68
C ILE A 100 -10.38 1.26 4.45
N LYS A 101 -10.02 0.09 3.92
CA LYS A 101 -9.00 -0.76 4.54
C LYS A 101 -7.59 -0.23 4.29
N LEU A 102 -6.67 -0.42 5.24
CA LEU A 102 -5.27 0.01 5.11
C LEU A 102 -4.34 -1.20 4.98
N ARG A 103 -3.39 -1.14 4.04
CA ARG A 103 -2.23 -2.03 3.99
C ARG A 103 -1.05 -1.32 4.65
N GLY A 104 -0.39 -2.02 5.57
CA GLY A 104 0.83 -1.53 6.19
C GLY A 104 2.04 -1.79 5.29
N HIS A 105 2.69 -0.73 4.83
CA HIS A 105 3.89 -0.78 3.99
C HIS A 105 4.99 0.07 4.61
N CYS A 106 6.04 -0.50 5.18
CA CYS A 106 6.32 -1.92 5.42
C CYS A 106 7.10 -2.04 6.74
N LEU A 107 7.14 -3.23 7.35
CA LEU A 107 7.74 -3.38 8.69
C LEU A 107 9.27 -3.45 8.67
N MET A 108 9.83 -4.15 7.68
CA MET A 108 11.28 -4.30 7.54
C MET A 108 11.70 -4.09 6.08
N TRP A 109 12.63 -3.16 5.86
CA TRP A 109 13.19 -2.88 4.53
C TRP A 109 14.61 -2.33 4.64
N HIS A 110 15.43 -2.54 3.61
CA HIS A 110 16.84 -2.14 3.62
C HIS A 110 17.06 -0.67 3.23
N ALA A 111 16.12 -0.03 2.52
CA ALA A 111 16.34 1.28 1.90
C ALA A 111 15.90 2.48 2.77
N GLN A 112 14.79 2.36 3.51
CA GLN A 112 14.23 3.44 4.33
C GLN A 112 14.09 2.99 5.78
N ILE A 113 15.22 2.72 6.42
CA ILE A 113 15.34 2.18 7.77
C ILE A 113 16.29 3.06 8.59
N GLY A 114 15.93 3.34 9.85
CA GLY A 114 16.79 4.09 10.75
C GLY A 114 18.07 3.30 11.06
N GLU A 115 19.23 3.96 10.97
CA GLU A 115 20.53 3.28 11.20
C GLU A 115 20.62 2.64 12.59
N TRP A 116 19.97 3.24 13.60
CA TRP A 116 19.88 2.71 14.97
C TRP A 116 19.43 1.24 15.04
N MET A 117 18.69 0.77 14.03
CA MET A 117 18.16 -0.58 14.00
C MET A 117 19.27 -1.62 13.81
N TYR A 118 20.32 -1.28 13.06
CA TYR A 118 21.39 -2.21 12.68
C TYR A 118 22.81 -1.70 12.96
N LYS A 119 22.98 -0.44 13.38
CA LYS A 119 24.26 0.13 13.80
C LYS A 119 24.22 0.64 15.25
N ASP A 120 25.37 0.56 15.91
CA ASP A 120 25.60 1.19 17.20
C ASP A 120 26.04 2.66 17.06
N GLU A 121 26.31 3.32 18.19
CA GLU A 121 26.73 4.74 18.24
C GLU A 121 28.08 5.00 17.56
N LYS A 122 28.89 3.97 17.34
CA LYS A 122 30.19 4.07 16.63
C LYS A 122 30.04 3.85 15.13
N GLY A 123 28.85 3.46 14.68
CA GLY A 123 28.57 3.12 13.29
C GLY A 123 28.88 1.67 12.93
N ASP A 124 29.29 0.85 13.91
CA ASP A 124 29.53 -0.57 13.72
C ASP A 124 28.22 -1.34 13.74
N PHE A 125 28.17 -2.51 13.11
CA PHE A 125 26.97 -3.35 13.18
C PHE A 125 26.71 -3.84 14.60
N VAL A 126 25.44 -3.78 15.00
CA VAL A 126 25.00 -4.37 16.26
C VAL A 126 25.07 -5.90 16.20
N SER A 127 25.06 -6.55 17.38
CA SER A 127 24.95 -8.01 17.43
C SER A 127 23.63 -8.50 16.85
N LYS A 128 23.59 -9.76 16.43
CA LYS A 128 22.36 -10.42 15.94
C LYS A 128 21.23 -10.35 16.96
N GLU A 129 21.54 -10.56 18.24
CA GLU A 129 20.57 -10.47 19.34
C GLU A 129 20.01 -9.06 19.48
N LYS A 130 20.88 -8.04 19.39
CA LYS A 130 20.47 -6.64 19.48
C LYS A 130 19.62 -6.22 18.28
N LEU A 131 19.97 -6.67 17.07
CA LEU A 131 19.14 -6.48 15.88
C LEU A 131 17.74 -7.07 16.09
N PHE A 132 17.64 -8.32 16.57
CA PHE A 132 16.33 -8.94 16.83
C PHE A 132 15.52 -8.21 17.91
N GLN A 133 16.16 -7.68 18.95
CA GLN A 133 15.49 -6.84 19.95
C GLN A 133 14.94 -5.54 19.32
N ASN A 134 15.76 -4.86 18.52
CA ASN A 134 15.38 -3.63 17.82
C ASN A 134 14.21 -3.88 16.85
N MET A 135 14.28 -4.96 16.06
CA MET A 135 13.20 -5.38 15.17
C MET A 135 11.90 -5.66 15.91
N LYS A 136 11.97 -6.45 17.00
CA LYS A 136 10.78 -6.77 17.80
C LYS A 136 10.15 -5.51 18.38
N HIS A 137 10.97 -4.60 18.90
CA HIS A 137 10.50 -3.31 19.42
C HIS A 137 9.71 -2.51 18.37
N HIS A 138 10.32 -2.29 17.21
CA HIS A 138 9.70 -1.55 16.10
C HIS A 138 8.39 -2.21 15.64
N ILE A 139 8.46 -3.51 15.32
CA ILE A 139 7.33 -4.28 14.79
C ILE A 139 6.17 -4.30 15.78
N THR A 140 6.42 -4.61 17.05
CA THR A 140 5.36 -4.66 18.06
C THR A 140 4.69 -3.30 18.20
N ALA A 141 5.45 -2.20 18.30
CA ALA A 141 4.88 -0.87 18.48
C ALA A 141 3.95 -0.46 17.33
N ILE A 142 4.41 -0.62 16.08
CA ILE A 142 3.63 -0.18 14.91
C ILE A 142 2.44 -1.12 14.61
N VAL A 143 2.62 -2.43 14.77
CA VAL A 143 1.53 -3.41 14.55
C VAL A 143 0.44 -3.23 15.60
N GLU A 144 0.80 -3.14 16.88
CA GLU A 144 -0.19 -2.96 17.95
C GLU A 144 -0.99 -1.65 17.82
N ARG A 145 -0.33 -0.58 17.33
CA ARG A 145 -0.97 0.73 17.15
C ARG A 145 -2.04 0.74 16.07
N TYR A 146 -1.82 0.02 14.96
CA TYR A 146 -2.65 0.12 13.75
C TYR A 146 -3.47 -1.14 13.45
N LYS A 147 -3.47 -2.13 14.36
CA LYS A 147 -4.22 -3.40 14.22
C LYS A 147 -5.73 -3.26 14.00
N ASP A 148 -6.32 -2.11 14.33
CA ASP A 148 -7.74 -1.86 14.15
C ASP A 148 -8.12 -1.49 12.70
N VAL A 149 -7.16 -1.01 11.89
CA VAL A 149 -7.42 -0.53 10.52
C VAL A 149 -6.59 -1.29 9.47
N ILE A 150 -5.46 -1.87 9.86
CA ILE A 150 -4.62 -2.63 8.93
C ILE A 150 -5.15 -4.05 8.76
N TYR A 151 -5.37 -4.44 7.51
CA TYR A 151 -5.83 -5.79 7.16
C TYR A 151 -4.72 -6.70 6.61
N ALA A 152 -3.57 -6.12 6.23
CA ALA A 152 -2.42 -6.82 5.68
C ALA A 152 -1.14 -6.00 5.90
N TRP A 153 -0.05 -6.67 6.26
CA TRP A 153 1.28 -6.08 6.37
C TRP A 153 2.22 -6.62 5.29
N ASP A 154 2.94 -5.72 4.63
CA ASP A 154 4.19 -6.05 3.95
C ASP A 154 5.28 -6.20 5.03
N VAL A 155 5.41 -7.40 5.60
CA VAL A 155 6.27 -7.63 6.79
C VAL A 155 7.76 -7.45 6.45
N VAL A 156 8.21 -8.01 5.33
CA VAL A 156 9.59 -7.86 4.84
C VAL A 156 9.55 -7.48 3.38
N ASN A 157 10.17 -6.35 3.03
CA ASN A 157 10.21 -5.86 1.66
C ASN A 157 11.58 -6.13 1.01
N GLU A 158 11.55 -6.64 -0.22
CA GLU A 158 12.73 -6.76 -1.12
C GLU A 158 13.95 -7.52 -0.54
N ALA A 159 13.74 -8.55 0.28
CA ALA A 159 14.83 -9.36 0.85
C ALA A 159 15.51 -10.31 -0.15
N ILE A 160 14.89 -10.55 -1.32
CA ILE A 160 15.46 -11.39 -2.38
C ILE A 160 16.38 -10.55 -3.28
N SER A 161 17.50 -11.17 -3.66
CA SER A 161 18.52 -10.62 -4.54
C SER A 161 18.07 -10.60 -6.00
N ASP A 162 18.52 -9.61 -6.74
CA ASP A 162 18.29 -9.48 -8.19
C ASP A 162 19.26 -10.37 -9.02
N GLY A 163 19.77 -11.47 -8.44
CA GLY A 163 20.68 -12.41 -9.12
C GLY A 163 22.15 -11.99 -9.14
N GLY A 164 22.63 -11.37 -8.05
CA GLY A 164 24.03 -10.90 -7.93
C GLY A 164 24.24 -9.43 -8.31
N TRP A 165 23.14 -8.71 -8.60
CA TRP A 165 23.14 -7.27 -8.78
C TRP A 165 22.91 -6.59 -7.43
N GLN A 166 23.99 -6.17 -6.77
CA GLN A 166 23.96 -5.36 -5.56
C GLN A 166 24.11 -3.88 -5.97
N GLY A 167 23.00 -3.20 -6.28
CA GLY A 167 22.98 -1.73 -6.39
C GLY A 167 24.02 -1.13 -7.35
N GLY A 168 24.30 -1.79 -8.49
CA GLY A 168 25.19 -1.26 -9.53
C GLY A 168 26.61 -1.82 -9.59
N ARG A 169 27.00 -2.78 -8.73
CA ARG A 169 28.25 -3.54 -8.90
C ARG A 169 28.00 -5.03 -8.78
N ARG A 170 28.42 -5.81 -9.79
CA ARG A 170 28.59 -7.26 -9.63
C ARG A 170 29.76 -7.45 -8.66
N GLY A 171 29.51 -8.08 -7.51
CA GLY A 171 30.57 -8.56 -6.64
C GLY A 171 31.39 -9.60 -7.41
N MET A 172 32.54 -9.18 -7.95
CA MET A 172 33.49 -10.09 -8.59
C MET A 172 34.00 -11.07 -7.53
N GLY A 173 33.52 -12.32 -7.58
CA GLY A 173 33.95 -13.41 -6.69
C GLY A 173 33.00 -13.76 -5.55
N GLU A 174 31.84 -13.13 -5.42
CA GLU A 174 30.83 -13.54 -4.43
C GLU A 174 30.00 -14.73 -4.95
N GLN A 175 29.80 -15.74 -4.09
CA GLN A 175 28.89 -16.84 -4.40
C GLN A 175 27.47 -16.29 -4.56
N PRO A 176 26.70 -16.75 -5.56
CA PRO A 176 25.34 -16.28 -5.76
C PRO A 176 24.49 -16.62 -4.53
N SER A 177 23.99 -15.57 -3.86
CA SER A 177 22.99 -15.69 -2.80
C SER A 177 21.62 -15.30 -3.35
N PRO A 178 20.55 -16.07 -3.04
CA PRO A 178 19.19 -15.64 -3.35
C PRO A 178 18.75 -14.46 -2.47
N TYR A 179 19.50 -14.12 -1.42
CA TYR A 179 19.17 -13.03 -0.50
C TYR A 179 19.97 -11.77 -0.81
N ARG A 180 19.30 -10.62 -0.70
CA ARG A 180 19.90 -9.31 -0.86
C ARG A 180 20.92 -9.08 0.26
N ASN A 181 22.14 -8.67 -0.11
CA ASN A 181 23.24 -8.35 0.80
C ASN A 181 23.01 -7.01 1.54
N SER A 182 21.94 -6.95 2.35
CA SER A 182 21.59 -5.82 3.19
C SER A 182 22.29 -5.91 4.55
N PRO A 183 22.40 -4.81 5.32
CA PRO A 183 22.91 -4.87 6.70
C PRO A 183 22.17 -5.89 7.56
N LEU A 184 20.85 -6.03 7.40
CA LEU A 184 20.03 -7.01 8.10
C LEU A 184 20.49 -8.46 7.80
N TYR A 185 20.77 -8.74 6.53
CA TYR A 185 21.27 -10.05 6.09
C TYR A 185 22.73 -10.28 6.53
N GLN A 186 23.58 -9.26 6.48
CA GLN A 186 24.97 -9.36 6.95
C GLN A 186 25.08 -9.69 8.44
N ILE A 187 24.15 -9.18 9.25
CA ILE A 187 24.12 -9.41 10.70
C ILE A 187 23.45 -10.76 11.05
N ALA A 188 22.35 -11.11 10.40
CA ALA A 188 21.48 -12.19 10.85
C ALA A 188 21.22 -13.32 9.85
N GLY A 189 21.76 -13.25 8.63
CA GLY A 189 21.39 -14.17 7.54
C GLY A 189 19.92 -14.00 7.15
N ASP A 190 19.26 -15.05 6.69
CA ASP A 190 17.83 -15.05 6.36
C ASP A 190 16.92 -15.12 7.60
N GLU A 191 17.47 -15.36 8.79
CA GLU A 191 16.69 -15.48 10.02
C GLU A 191 15.93 -14.19 10.40
N PHE A 192 16.42 -13.00 10.01
CA PHE A 192 15.67 -11.76 10.26
C PHE A 192 14.29 -11.81 9.57
N ILE A 193 14.19 -12.46 8.39
CA ILE A 193 12.93 -12.60 7.66
C ILE A 193 11.95 -13.39 8.53
N LYS A 194 12.36 -14.58 8.98
CA LYS A 194 11.55 -15.43 9.85
C LYS A 194 11.15 -14.72 11.14
N LYS A 195 12.09 -14.02 11.79
CA LYS A 195 11.82 -13.29 13.03
C LYS A 195 10.82 -12.17 12.85
N ALA A 196 10.90 -11.41 11.75
CA ALA A 196 9.94 -10.35 11.47
C ALA A 196 8.49 -10.86 11.38
N PHE A 197 8.26 -11.98 10.69
CA PHE A 197 6.94 -12.61 10.62
C PHE A 197 6.45 -13.14 11.97
N ILE A 198 7.34 -13.73 12.78
CA ILE A 198 7.01 -14.16 14.14
C ILE A 198 6.57 -12.96 14.99
N TYR A 199 7.35 -11.88 14.99
CA TYR A 199 7.04 -10.69 15.80
C TYR A 199 5.75 -9.99 15.35
N ALA A 200 5.50 -9.92 14.05
CA ALA A 200 4.25 -9.35 13.54
C ALA A 200 3.04 -10.18 13.99
N ARG A 201 3.12 -11.52 13.88
CA ARG A 201 2.04 -12.42 14.31
C ARG A 201 1.84 -12.44 15.83
N GLU A 202 2.90 -12.30 16.60
CA GLU A 202 2.82 -12.13 18.06
C GLU A 202 2.07 -10.85 18.46
N ALA A 203 2.28 -9.76 17.72
CA ALA A 203 1.66 -8.45 17.98
C ALA A 203 0.19 -8.36 17.51
N ASP A 204 -0.14 -8.99 16.38
CA ASP A 204 -1.52 -9.14 15.92
C ASP A 204 -1.74 -10.53 15.28
N PRO A 205 -2.43 -11.44 15.99
CA PRO A 205 -2.75 -12.77 15.49
C PRO A 205 -3.64 -12.82 14.26
N ASN A 206 -4.30 -11.72 13.88
CA ASN A 206 -5.33 -11.69 12.83
C ASN A 206 -4.83 -11.17 11.46
N VAL A 207 -3.57 -10.76 11.36
CA VAL A 207 -2.95 -10.20 10.14
C VAL A 207 -1.73 -10.98 9.70
#